data_AF-A0A453J2T3-F1
#
_entry.id   AF-A0A453J2T3-F1
#
_cell.length_a   1.000
_cell.length_b   1.000
_cell.length_c   1.000
_cell.angle_alpha   90.00
_cell.angle_beta   90.00
_cell.angle_gamma   90.00
#
_symmetry.space_group_name_H-M   'P 1'
#
loop_
_entity.id
_entity.type
_entity.pdbx_description
1 polymer ?
#
loop_
_entity_poly.entity_id
_entity_poly.type
_entity_poly.pdbx_seq_one_letter_code
_entity_poly.pdbx_strand_id
1 'polypeptide(L)'
;LFFNPFNHRVYDYVNGVKDLRKNKVCTVIPAHVSFKEDPARILRGLRVAARLGFQFSSETSTAIRDLSPSIMDIDKPRLAMEMKYMLSYGAAESSIRLLRKYGLLDILLPFQAAYLSDQLKGKSSDRGLMLMNLLANLDKFFSADRPCH
;
A
#
# COMPACT_ATOMS: atom_id res chain seq x y z
N LEU A 1 16.06 -9.13 5.34
CA LEU A 1 16.42 -10.48 5.82
C LEU A 1 17.12 -11.20 4.70
N PHE A 2 18.24 -11.84 4.99
CA PHE A 2 19.01 -12.58 3.98
C PHE A 2 19.13 -14.04 4.44
N PHE A 3 18.71 -14.98 3.60
CA PHE A 3 18.81 -16.41 3.90
C PHE A 3 20.02 -17.01 3.20
N ASN A 4 20.86 -17.73 3.96
CA ASN A 4 21.97 -18.49 3.41
C ASN A 4 21.55 -19.98 3.29
N PRO A 5 21.47 -20.53 2.06
CA PRO A 5 21.01 -21.90 1.84
C PRO A 5 22.01 -22.97 2.27
N PHE A 6 23.30 -22.64 2.43
CA PHE A 6 24.35 -23.61 2.77
C PHE A 6 24.41 -23.93 4.26
N ASN A 7 24.06 -22.96 5.11
CA ASN A 7 24.06 -23.13 6.57
C ASN A 7 22.68 -22.92 7.22
N HIS A 8 21.63 -22.74 6.40
CA HIS A 8 20.25 -22.51 6.80
C HIS A 8 20.06 -21.36 7.81
N ARG A 9 20.90 -20.32 7.74
CA ARG A 9 20.80 -19.15 8.64
C ARG A 9 20.13 -17.96 7.97
N VAL A 10 19.35 -17.23 8.76
CA VAL A 10 18.77 -15.93 8.38
C VAL A 10 19.56 -14.81 9.06
N TYR A 11 20.07 -13.88 8.26
CA TYR A 11 20.75 -12.68 8.71
C TYR A 11 19.80 -11.49 8.69
N ASP A 12 19.74 -10.77 9.81
CA ASP A 12 18.92 -9.59 10.00
C ASP A 12 19.77 -8.39 10.42
N TYR A 13 20.05 -7.50 9.46
CA TYR A 13 20.84 -6.29 9.67
C TYR A 13 20.00 -5.07 10.05
N VAL A 14 18.67 -5.19 10.00
CA VAL A 14 17.75 -4.02 10.06
C VAL A 14 16.60 -4.22 11.06
N ASN A 15 16.68 -5.25 11.91
CA ASN A 15 15.60 -5.66 12.82
C ASN A 15 14.30 -6.06 12.11
N GLY A 16 14.38 -6.56 10.87
CA GLY A 16 13.23 -7.00 10.09
C GLY A 16 12.43 -8.11 10.78
N VAL A 17 13.06 -9.01 11.54
CA VAL A 17 12.33 -10.05 12.31
C VAL A 17 11.44 -9.42 13.37
N LYS A 18 11.91 -8.36 14.03
CA LYS A 18 11.14 -7.66 15.06
C LYS A 18 9.92 -6.97 14.46
N ASP A 19 10.08 -6.36 13.29
CA ASP A 19 8.99 -5.68 12.59
C ASP A 19 7.97 -6.66 12.02
N LEU A 20 8.41 -7.80 11.50
CA LEU A 20 7.54 -8.90 11.08
C LEU A 20 6.70 -9.40 12.26
N ARG A 21 7.30 -9.64 13.43
CA ARG A 21 6.55 -10.05 14.64
C ARG A 21 5.51 -9.02 15.09
N LYS A 22 5.70 -7.75 14.73
CA LYS A 22 4.78 -6.66 15.05
C LYS A 22 3.80 -6.33 13.91
N ASN A 23 3.86 -7.06 12.80
CA ASN A 23 3.11 -6.75 11.58
C ASN A 23 3.27 -5.28 11.16
N LYS A 24 4.53 -4.80 11.15
CA LYS A 24 4.85 -3.41 10.81
C LYS A 24 5.63 -3.30 9.50
N VAL A 25 5.24 -2.33 8.67
CA VAL A 25 6.04 -1.87 7.54
C VAL A 25 6.88 -0.68 7.99
N CYS A 26 8.20 -0.83 7.87
CA CYS A 26 9.20 0.16 8.22
C CYS A 26 10.16 0.38 7.05
N THR A 27 10.68 1.58 6.91
CA THR A 27 11.79 1.89 5.99
C THR A 27 13.12 1.52 6.65
N VAL A 28 14.12 1.14 5.86
CA VAL A 28 15.47 0.79 6.38
C VAL A 28 16.22 2.04 6.87
N ILE A 29 16.00 3.16 6.19
CA ILE A 29 16.50 4.49 6.55
C ILE A 29 15.30 5.38 6.94
N PRO A 30 15.51 6.59 7.49
CA PRO A 30 14.41 7.49 7.83
C PRO A 30 13.44 7.71 6.66
N ALA A 31 12.14 7.61 6.94
CA ALA A 31 11.11 7.48 5.90
C ALA A 31 11.06 8.71 4.97
N HIS A 32 11.19 9.92 5.50
CA HIS A 32 11.27 11.15 4.68
C HIS A 32 12.44 11.15 3.71
N VAL A 33 13.60 10.62 4.11
CA VAL A 33 14.78 10.53 3.25
C VAL A 33 14.53 9.51 2.15
N SER A 34 14.05 8.32 2.53
CA SER A 34 13.77 7.24 1.59
C SER A 34 12.76 7.65 0.51
N PHE A 35 11.69 8.34 0.90
CA PHE A 35 10.62 8.73 -0.02
C PHE A 35 10.97 9.93 -0.89
N LYS A 36 11.79 10.87 -0.41
CA LYS A 36 12.33 11.95 -1.26
C LYS A 36 13.23 11.43 -2.37
N GLU A 37 14.00 10.38 -2.09
CA GLU A 37 14.88 9.76 -3.09
C GLU A 37 14.11 8.96 -4.15
N ASP A 38 13.05 8.24 -3.75
CA ASP A 38 12.17 7.51 -4.67
C ASP A 38 10.72 7.50 -4.15
N PRO A 39 9.85 8.40 -4.66
CA PRO A 39 8.44 8.48 -4.25
C PRO A 39 7.65 7.18 -4.48
N ALA A 40 8.08 6.31 -5.42
CA ALA A 40 7.43 5.03 -5.65
C ALA A 40 7.51 4.10 -4.44
N ARG A 41 8.48 4.32 -3.53
CA ARG A 41 8.58 3.58 -2.26
C ARG A 41 7.35 3.78 -1.38
N ILE A 42 6.62 4.90 -1.50
CA ILE A 42 5.35 5.11 -0.82
C ILE A 42 4.32 4.09 -1.31
N LEU A 43 4.09 4.00 -2.62
CA LEU A 43 3.13 3.06 -3.22
C LEU A 43 3.50 1.61 -2.92
N ARG A 44 4.80 1.27 -3.00
CA ARG A 44 5.28 -0.06 -2.61
C ARG A 44 5.00 -0.37 -1.14
N GLY A 45 5.21 0.60 -0.25
CA GLY A 45 4.88 0.48 1.16
C GLY A 45 3.40 0.19 1.38
N LEU A 46 2.52 0.99 0.75
CA LEU A 46 1.07 0.81 0.81
C LEU A 46 0.64 -0.56 0.28
N ARG A 47 1.23 -1.01 -0.83
CA ARG A 47 1.00 -2.34 -1.40
C ARG A 47 1.37 -3.46 -0.41
N VAL A 48 2.54 -3.37 0.22
CA VAL A 48 2.98 -4.38 1.21
C VAL A 48 2.04 -4.38 2.41
N ALA A 49 1.69 -3.20 2.92
CA ALA A 49 0.76 -3.06 4.04
C ALA A 49 -0.63 -3.63 3.71
N ALA A 50 -1.18 -3.34 2.52
CA ALA A 50 -2.46 -3.87 2.07
C ALA A 50 -2.44 -5.40 1.97
N ARG A 51 -1.41 -5.97 1.33
CA ARG A 51 -1.32 -7.42 1.09
C ARG A 51 -1.13 -8.23 2.36
N LEU A 52 -0.37 -7.70 3.32
CA LEU A 52 -0.03 -8.43 4.55
C LEU A 52 -0.92 -8.05 5.73
N GLY A 53 -1.80 -7.05 5.58
CA GLY A 53 -2.56 -6.49 6.70
C GLY A 53 -1.68 -5.78 7.74
N PHE A 54 -0.51 -5.30 7.31
CA PHE A 54 0.45 -4.66 8.21
C PHE A 54 0.14 -3.18 8.42
N GLN A 55 0.64 -2.65 9.53
CA GLN A 55 0.52 -1.23 9.88
C GLN A 55 1.84 -0.50 9.65
N PHE A 56 1.78 0.80 9.42
CA PHE A 56 2.99 1.62 9.37
C PHE A 56 3.40 2.06 10.78
N SER A 57 4.70 2.31 10.97
CA SER A 57 5.15 3.08 12.12
C SER A 57 4.56 4.51 12.09
N SER A 58 4.62 5.22 13.22
CA SER A 58 4.21 6.62 13.29
C SER A 58 5.05 7.49 12.36
N GLU A 59 6.38 7.32 12.40
CA GLU A 59 7.32 8.01 11.50
C GLU A 59 6.99 7.79 10.03
N THR A 60 6.81 6.53 9.60
CA THR A 60 6.50 6.20 8.21
C THR A 60 5.12 6.74 7.82
N SER A 61 4.12 6.68 8.70
CA SER A 61 2.80 7.25 8.44
C SER A 61 2.84 8.75 8.21
N THR A 62 3.62 9.49 9.01
CA THR A 62 3.79 10.94 8.85
C THR A 62 4.49 11.24 7.53
N ALA A 63 5.60 10.56 7.24
CA ALA A 63 6.34 10.74 5.99
C ALA A 63 5.51 10.45 4.73
N ILE A 64 4.65 9.42 4.78
CA ILE A 64 3.71 9.14 3.68
C ILE A 64 2.81 10.35 3.45
N ARG A 65 2.17 10.90 4.49
CA ARG A 65 1.26 12.05 4.34
C ARG A 65 1.95 13.28 3.78
N ASP A 66 3.12 13.61 4.33
CA ASP A 66 3.88 14.79 3.94
C ASP A 66 4.35 14.72 2.49
N LEU A 67 4.66 13.51 2.01
CA LEU A 67 5.24 13.29 0.68
C LEU A 67 4.27 12.67 -0.32
N SER A 68 3.00 12.44 0.03
CA SER A 68 1.95 11.98 -0.91
C SER A 68 1.92 12.77 -2.23
N PRO A 69 2.09 14.12 -2.25
CA PRO A 69 2.09 14.87 -3.51
C PRO A 69 3.25 14.53 -4.46
N SER A 70 4.41 14.12 -3.93
CA SER A 70 5.62 13.79 -4.72
C SER A 70 5.44 12.58 -5.64
N ILE A 71 4.35 11.83 -5.48
CA ILE A 71 4.03 10.68 -6.32
C ILE A 71 3.74 11.11 -7.76
N MET A 72 3.36 12.38 -7.97
CA MET A 72 3.21 12.97 -9.29
C MET A 72 4.55 13.13 -10.04
N ASP A 73 5.68 13.07 -9.34
CA ASP A 73 7.02 13.12 -9.93
C ASP A 73 7.46 11.76 -10.50
N ILE A 74 6.70 10.69 -10.24
CA ILE A 74 6.94 9.36 -10.78
C ILE A 74 6.51 9.33 -12.26
N ASP A 75 7.33 8.71 -13.10
CA ASP A 75 6.99 8.48 -14.50
C ASP A 75 5.72 7.63 -14.65
N LYS A 76 4.89 7.97 -15.65
CA LYS A 76 3.59 7.32 -15.89
C LYS A 76 3.67 5.79 -15.98
N PRO A 77 4.66 5.18 -16.66
CA PRO A 77 4.79 3.72 -16.70
C PRO A 77 5.00 3.09 -15.33
N ARG A 78 5.91 3.65 -14.50
CA ARG A 78 6.12 3.16 -13.13
C ARG A 78 4.90 3.35 -12.25
N LEU A 79 4.21 4.48 -12.38
CA LEU A 79 2.98 4.73 -11.65
C LEU A 79 1.89 3.70 -12.00
N ALA A 80 1.67 3.46 -13.30
CA ALA A 80 0.69 2.47 -13.78
C ALA A 80 1.03 1.05 -13.31
N MET A 81 2.31 0.70 -13.30
CA MET A 81 2.78 -0.60 -12.80
C MET A 81 2.50 -0.78 -11.30
N GLU A 82 2.79 0.21 -10.46
CA GLU A 82 2.48 0.14 -9.02
C GLU A 82 0.97 0.04 -8.78
N MET A 83 0.16 0.80 -9.53
CA MET A 83 -1.29 0.70 -9.47
C MET A 83 -1.81 -0.68 -9.87
N LYS A 84 -1.28 -1.26 -10.97
CA LYS A 84 -1.61 -2.63 -11.37
C LYS A 84 -1.27 -3.62 -10.25
N TYR A 85 -0.09 -3.50 -9.65
CA TYR A 85 0.31 -4.38 -8.55
C TYR A 85 -0.56 -4.26 -7.29
N MET A 86 -1.09 -3.08 -6.99
CA MET A 86 -2.01 -2.89 -5.87
C MET A 86 -3.37 -3.55 -6.12
N LEU A 87 -3.83 -3.59 -7.38
CA LEU A 87 -5.18 -4.07 -7.73
C LEU A 87 -5.21 -5.55 -8.17
N SER A 88 -4.11 -6.11 -8.66
CA SER A 88 -4.10 -7.46 -9.25
C SER A 88 -3.81 -8.60 -8.27
N TYR A 89 -3.35 -8.34 -7.05
CA TYR A 89 -2.76 -9.36 -6.15
C TYR A 89 -3.63 -9.73 -4.94
N GLY A 90 -4.95 -9.63 -5.07
CA GLY A 90 -5.90 -10.01 -4.00
C GLY A 90 -5.87 -9.09 -2.79
N ALA A 91 -5.54 -7.81 -2.99
CA ALA A 91 -5.53 -6.79 -1.94
C ALA A 91 -6.00 -5.43 -2.48
N ALA A 92 -6.85 -5.43 -3.51
CA ALA A 92 -7.33 -4.23 -4.18
C ALA A 92 -8.17 -3.37 -3.23
N GLU A 93 -9.05 -3.99 -2.46
CA GLU A 93 -9.92 -3.30 -1.50
C GLU A 93 -9.11 -2.60 -0.43
N SER A 94 -8.19 -3.33 0.20
CA SER A 94 -7.30 -2.80 1.25
C SER A 94 -6.34 -1.75 0.70
N SER A 95 -5.89 -1.90 -0.54
CA SER A 95 -5.08 -0.90 -1.24
C SER A 95 -5.84 0.42 -1.43
N ILE A 96 -7.09 0.38 -1.91
CA ILE A 96 -7.92 1.59 -2.07
C ILE A 96 -8.18 2.27 -0.72
N ARG A 97 -8.43 1.51 0.36
CA ARG A 97 -8.58 2.09 1.70
C ARG A 97 -7.33 2.82 2.17
N LEU A 98 -6.15 2.23 1.93
CA LEU A 98 -4.88 2.85 2.30
C LEU A 98 -4.59 4.10 1.47
N LEU A 99 -4.83 4.07 0.15
CA LEU A 99 -4.71 5.24 -0.70
C LEU A 99 -5.60 6.39 -0.19
N ARG A 100 -6.85 6.10 0.17
CA ARG A 100 -7.77 7.11 0.75
C ARG A 100 -7.28 7.62 2.10
N LYS A 101 -6.86 6.72 3.00
CA LYS A 101 -6.38 7.06 4.36
C LYS A 101 -5.22 8.06 4.35
N TYR A 102 -4.37 7.99 3.34
CA TYR A 102 -3.19 8.82 3.20
C TYR A 102 -3.35 9.96 2.16
N GLY A 103 -4.55 10.15 1.60
CA GLY A 103 -4.85 11.22 0.63
C GLY A 103 -4.27 11.01 -0.77
N LEU A 104 -3.80 9.80 -1.09
CA LEU A 104 -3.29 9.48 -2.43
C LEU A 104 -4.41 9.16 -3.41
N LEU A 105 -5.58 8.76 -2.92
CA LEU A 105 -6.68 8.36 -3.81
C LEU A 105 -7.16 9.53 -4.67
N ASP A 106 -7.24 10.74 -4.10
CA ASP A 106 -7.62 11.96 -4.79
C ASP A 106 -6.62 12.35 -5.89
N ILE A 107 -5.35 11.99 -5.71
CA ILE A 107 -4.27 12.26 -6.66
C ILE A 107 -4.32 11.27 -7.84
N LEU A 108 -4.47 9.97 -7.52
CA LEU A 108 -4.29 8.89 -8.50
C LEU A 108 -5.58 8.49 -9.21
N LEU A 109 -6.70 8.54 -8.51
CA LEU A 109 -8.01 8.07 -8.97
C LEU A 109 -9.11 9.08 -8.59
N PRO A 110 -9.04 10.34 -9.08
CA PRO A 110 -9.89 11.43 -8.62
C PRO A 110 -11.39 11.16 -8.81
N PHE A 111 -11.78 10.46 -9.89
CA PHE A 111 -13.17 10.11 -10.14
C PHE A 111 -13.70 9.10 -9.11
N GLN A 112 -12.90 8.10 -8.76
CA GLN A 112 -13.24 7.11 -7.75
C GLN A 112 -13.23 7.73 -6.35
N ALA A 113 -12.31 8.65 -6.07
CA ALA A 113 -12.27 9.42 -4.83
C ALA A 113 -13.55 10.25 -4.65
N ALA A 114 -13.97 10.98 -5.70
CA ALA A 114 -15.22 11.74 -5.71
C ALA A 114 -16.44 10.85 -5.49
N TYR A 115 -16.53 9.73 -6.22
CA TYR A 115 -17.62 8.75 -6.06
C TYR A 115 -17.69 8.21 -4.62
N LEU A 116 -16.57 7.77 -4.06
CA LEU A 116 -16.53 7.24 -2.70
C LEU A 116 -16.89 8.31 -1.67
N SER A 117 -16.45 9.55 -1.87
CA SER A 117 -16.76 10.68 -0.98
C SER A 117 -18.25 11.01 -1.00
N ASP A 118 -18.88 10.99 -2.17
CA ASP A 118 -20.31 11.23 -2.33
C ASP A 118 -21.15 10.13 -1.65
N GLN A 119 -20.81 8.87 -1.88
CA GLN A 119 -21.52 7.73 -1.30
C GLN A 119 -21.36 7.59 0.23
N LEU A 120 -20.33 8.23 0.80
CA LEU A 120 -20.12 8.30 2.24
C LEU A 120 -20.89 9.45 2.92
N LYS A 121 -21.39 10.44 2.16
CA LYS A 121 -22.24 11.51 2.72
C LYS A 121 -23.56 10.89 3.22
N GLY A 122 -23.59 10.50 4.48
CA GLY A 122 -24.73 9.85 5.14
C GLY A 122 -24.48 8.43 5.66
N LYS A 123 -23.27 7.87 5.49
CA LYS A 123 -22.90 6.54 6.03
C LYS A 123 -21.62 6.61 6.86
N SER A 124 -21.61 5.94 8.01
CA SER A 124 -20.45 5.86 8.91
C SER A 124 -19.45 4.76 8.53
N SER A 125 -19.73 3.95 7.50
CA SER A 125 -18.91 2.79 7.13
C SER A 125 -18.86 2.55 5.63
N ASP A 126 -17.71 2.05 5.18
CA ASP A 126 -17.53 1.55 3.81
C ASP A 126 -18.35 0.28 3.52
N ARG A 127 -18.88 -0.39 4.57
CA ARG A 127 -19.75 -1.58 4.44
C ARG A 127 -21.05 -1.18 3.75
N GLY A 128 -21.10 -1.31 2.44
CA GLY A 128 -22.23 -0.93 1.60
C GLY A 128 -21.86 -0.07 0.39
N LEU A 129 -20.60 0.31 0.23
CA LEU A 129 -20.11 0.93 -1.00
C LEU A 129 -19.93 -0.14 -2.07
N MET A 130 -20.67 -0.02 -3.18
CA MET A 130 -20.67 -1.01 -4.27
C MET A 130 -19.25 -1.26 -4.81
N LEU A 131 -18.47 -0.20 -5.00
CA LEU A 131 -17.07 -0.31 -5.42
C LEU A 131 -16.22 -1.13 -4.44
N MET A 132 -16.32 -0.85 -3.14
CA MET A 132 -15.54 -1.56 -2.12
C MET A 132 -15.96 -3.03 -2.04
N ASN A 133 -17.25 -3.33 -2.15
CA ASN A 133 -17.76 -4.70 -2.19
C ASN A 133 -17.28 -5.46 -3.44
N LEU A 134 -17.24 -4.79 -4.60
CA LEU A 134 -16.71 -5.37 -5.84
C LEU A 134 -15.23 -5.73 -5.67
N LEU A 135 -14.41 -4.79 -5.17
CA LEU A 135 -12.99 -5.04 -4.92
C LEU A 135 -12.79 -6.17 -3.91
N ALA A 136 -13.55 -6.19 -2.81
CA ALA A 136 -13.50 -7.25 -1.81
C ALA A 136 -13.87 -8.62 -2.39
N ASN A 137 -14.79 -8.67 -3.36
CA ASN A 137 -15.14 -9.91 -4.03
C ASN A 137 -14.07 -10.32 -5.04
N LEU A 138 -13.49 -9.39 -5.80
CA LEU A 138 -12.35 -9.68 -6.68
C LEU A 138 -11.17 -10.25 -5.87
N ASP A 139 -10.91 -9.69 -4.70
CA ASP A 139 -9.85 -10.15 -3.80
C ASP A 139 -10.03 -11.59 -3.29
N LYS A 140 -11.24 -12.18 -3.41
CA LYS A 140 -11.47 -13.60 -3.10
C LYS A 140 -11.04 -14.53 -4.25
N PHE A 141 -11.02 -14.03 -5.48
CA PHE A 141 -10.67 -14.80 -6.66
C PHE A 141 -9.17 -14.73 -6.99
N PHE A 142 -8.51 -13.64 -6.56
CA PHE A 142 -7.10 -13.42 -6.78
C PHE A 142 -6.32 -13.53 -5.47
N SER A 143 -5.03 -13.86 -5.58
CA SER A 143 -4.14 -13.90 -4.43
C SER A 143 -2.74 -13.46 -4.83
N ALA A 144 -1.87 -13.32 -3.84
CA ALA A 144 -0.45 -13.10 -4.05
C ALA A 144 0.17 -14.08 -5.06
N ASP A 145 -0.26 -15.35 -5.01
CA ASP A 145 0.28 -16.45 -5.82
C ASP A 145 -0.51 -16.70 -7.12
N ARG A 146 -1.65 -16.01 -7.29
CA ARG A 146 -2.51 -16.06 -8.49
C ARG A 146 -3.04 -14.66 -8.81
N PRO A 147 -2.23 -13.78 -9.41
CA PRO A 147 -2.65 -12.42 -9.73
C PRO A 147 -3.56 -12.36 -10.96
N CYS A 148 -4.37 -11.29 -11.05
CA CYS A 148 -5.09 -10.94 -12.28
C CYS A 148 -4.11 -10.41 -13.34
N HIS A 149 -4.06 -11.04 -14.52
CA HIS A 149 -3.14 -10.71 -15.62
C HIS A 149 -3.54 -9.44 -16.38
#